data_AF-A0A3B9BX97-F1
#
_entry.id   AF-A0A3B9BX97-F1
#
_cell.length_a   1.000
_cell.length_b   1.000
_cell.length_c   1.000
_cell.angle_alpha   90.00
_cell.angle_beta   90.00
_cell.angle_gamma   90.00
#
_symmetry.space_group_name_H-M   'P 1'
#
loop_
_entity.id
_entity.type
_entity.pdbx_description
1 polymer ?
#
loop_
_entity_poly.entity_id
_entity_poly.type
_entity_poly.pdbx_seq_one_letter_code
_entity_poly.pdbx_strand_id
1 'polypeptide(L)'
;ESMRFDQLAITEGLNGCLRLMKAHHMIDIDVPSVNAVRIIKDTWIRANSSGLFHMYKSNGAKVEKDDMLGVVCNPFGNIEDKIYSPEAGYIVGINNQPVVNQGDALIHLGYH
;
A
#
# COMPACT_ATOMS: atom_id res chain seq x y z
N GLU A 1 8.47 -9.00 -8.40
CA GLU A 1 7.86 -9.69 -7.23
C GLU A 1 7.00 -10.91 -7.58
N SER A 2 7.14 -11.52 -8.76
CA SER A 2 6.30 -12.67 -9.18
C SER A 2 6.88 -14.05 -8.81
N MET A 3 8.06 -14.10 -8.16
CA MET A 3 8.78 -15.35 -7.84
C MET A 3 8.82 -15.70 -6.35
N ARG A 4 8.12 -14.95 -5.48
CA ARG A 4 8.07 -15.22 -4.04
C ARG A 4 6.67 -15.68 -3.65
N PHE A 5 6.57 -16.86 -3.04
CA PHE A 5 5.34 -17.27 -2.40
C PHE A 5 5.08 -16.38 -1.18
N ASP A 6 3.93 -15.72 -1.17
CA ASP A 6 3.43 -14.98 -0.02
C ASP A 6 2.30 -15.80 0.63
N GLN A 7 2.62 -16.48 1.73
CA GLN A 7 1.69 -17.38 2.40
C GLN A 7 0.41 -16.66 2.85
N LEU A 8 0.53 -15.39 3.25
CA LEU A 8 -0.62 -14.59 3.67
C LEU A 8 -1.53 -14.34 2.48
N ALA A 9 -0.98 -13.88 1.36
CA ALA A 9 -1.76 -13.63 0.14
C ALA A 9 -2.44 -14.90 -0.40
N ILE A 10 -1.74 -16.03 -0.38
CA ILE A 10 -2.27 -17.33 -0.82
C ILE A 10 -3.43 -17.75 0.08
N THR A 11 -3.24 -17.69 1.40
CA THR A 11 -4.25 -18.09 2.39
C THR A 11 -5.48 -17.21 2.30
N GLU A 12 -5.31 -15.89 2.18
CA GLU A 12 -6.45 -14.97 2.01
C GLU A 12 -7.15 -15.12 0.67
N GLY A 13 -6.42 -15.41 -0.40
CA GLY A 13 -7.02 -15.74 -1.70
C GLY A 13 -7.92 -16.97 -1.62
N LEU A 14 -7.45 -18.04 -0.97
CA LEU A 14 -8.24 -19.25 -0.73
C LEU A 14 -9.47 -18.96 0.13
N ASN A 15 -9.29 -18.28 1.27
CA ASN A 15 -10.40 -17.91 2.15
C ASN A 15 -11.44 -17.03 1.42
N GLY A 16 -11.00 -16.13 0.55
CA GLY A 16 -11.87 -15.32 -0.31
C GLY A 16 -12.77 -16.17 -1.22
N CYS A 17 -12.17 -17.16 -1.90
CA CYS A 17 -12.93 -18.10 -2.72
C CYS A 17 -13.93 -18.92 -1.90
N LEU A 18 -13.53 -19.39 -0.72
CA LEU A 18 -14.43 -20.15 0.18
C LEU A 18 -15.58 -19.28 0.69
N ARG A 19 -15.33 -18.01 1.03
CA ARG A 19 -16.37 -17.04 1.40
C ARG A 19 -17.39 -16.85 0.28
N LEU A 20 -16.93 -16.74 -0.97
CA LEU A 20 -17.79 -16.63 -2.14
C LEU A 20 -18.67 -17.89 -2.32
N MET A 21 -18.08 -19.08 -2.27
CA MET A 21 -18.82 -20.35 -2.40
C MET A 21 -19.86 -20.51 -1.29
N LYS A 22 -19.52 -20.16 -0.04
CA LYS A 22 -20.45 -20.17 1.09
C LYS A 22 -21.60 -19.18 0.87
N ALA A 23 -21.31 -17.95 0.43
CA ALA A 23 -22.33 -16.93 0.14
C ALA A 23 -23.32 -17.35 -0.96
N HIS A 24 -22.89 -18.21 -1.88
CA HIS A 24 -23.72 -18.80 -2.93
C HIS A 24 -24.31 -20.18 -2.57
N HIS A 25 -24.24 -20.59 -1.30
CA HIS A 25 -24.79 -21.86 -0.81
C HIS A 25 -24.23 -23.11 -1.49
N MET A 26 -23.01 -23.03 -2.03
CA MET A 26 -22.33 -24.17 -2.68
C MET A 26 -21.68 -25.11 -1.66
N ILE A 27 -21.30 -24.57 -0.50
CA ILE A 27 -20.63 -25.29 0.60
C ILE A 27 -21.19 -24.81 1.94
N ASP A 28 -21.12 -25.68 2.95
CA ASP A 28 -21.49 -25.37 4.33
C ASP A 28 -20.31 -25.66 5.27
N ILE A 29 -19.33 -24.77 5.22
CA ILE A 29 -18.15 -24.79 6.10
C ILE A 29 -18.00 -23.44 6.78
N ASP A 30 -17.33 -23.41 7.92
CA ASP A 30 -16.95 -22.14 8.52
C ASP A 30 -15.70 -21.57 7.85
N VAL A 31 -15.73 -20.27 7.54
CA VAL A 31 -14.65 -19.58 6.82
C VAL A 31 -14.33 -18.30 7.58
N PRO A 32 -13.05 -18.03 7.90
CA PRO A 32 -12.67 -16.82 8.62
C PRO A 32 -13.22 -15.55 7.96
N SER A 33 -13.89 -14.70 8.74
CA SER A 33 -14.29 -13.36 8.30
C SER A 33 -13.12 -12.38 8.46
N VAL A 34 -13.09 -11.37 7.59
CA VAL A 34 -12.06 -10.33 7.63
C VAL A 34 -12.74 -8.97 7.65
N ASN A 35 -12.21 -8.06 8.46
CA ASN A 35 -12.65 -6.67 8.46
C ASN A 35 -12.14 -6.00 7.18
N ALA A 36 -13.05 -5.74 6.25
CA ALA A 36 -12.73 -5.00 5.03
C ALA A 36 -12.78 -3.49 5.29
N VAL A 37 -11.79 -2.78 4.75
CA VAL A 37 -11.79 -1.32 4.70
C VAL A 37 -12.35 -0.88 3.35
N ARG A 38 -13.34 0.01 3.36
CA ARG A 38 -13.90 0.58 2.14
C ARG A 38 -13.15 1.86 1.76
N ILE A 39 -12.62 1.90 0.55
CA ILE A 39 -11.99 3.10 -0.04
C ILE A 39 -12.97 3.73 -1.01
N ILE A 40 -13.15 5.05 -0.96
CA ILE A 40 -14.09 5.81 -1.80
C ILE A 40 -13.34 6.70 -2.78
N LYS A 41 -12.19 7.24 -2.35
CA LYS A 41 -11.31 8.07 -3.15
C LYS A 41 -9.88 7.58 -3.02
N ASP A 42 -9.07 7.88 -4.01
CA ASP A 42 -7.66 7.57 -3.99
C ASP A 42 -6.84 8.66 -4.67
N THR A 43 -5.56 8.71 -4.36
CA THR A 43 -4.62 9.62 -4.99
C THR A 43 -3.22 9.03 -5.01
N TRP A 44 -2.42 9.47 -5.98
CA TRP A 44 -1.01 9.17 -6.05
C TRP A 44 -0.19 10.31 -5.48
N ILE A 45 0.63 10.00 -4.48
CA ILE A 45 1.68 10.88 -4.00
C ILE A 45 2.90 10.66 -4.91
N ARG A 46 3.40 11.76 -5.49
CA ARG A 46 4.45 11.73 -6.52
C ARG A 46 5.74 12.37 -6.01
N ALA A 47 6.86 11.96 -6.59
CA ALA A 47 8.17 12.52 -6.27
C ALA A 47 8.30 13.97 -6.78
N ASN A 48 8.67 14.91 -5.90
CA ASN A 48 8.99 16.28 -6.35
C ASN A 48 10.44 16.40 -6.85
N SER A 49 11.32 15.47 -6.47
CA SER A 49 12.72 15.43 -6.88
C SER A 49 13.16 14.00 -7.22
N SER A 50 14.23 13.89 -8.02
CA SER A 50 14.87 12.60 -8.31
C SER A 50 15.84 12.22 -7.20
N GLY A 51 15.96 10.93 -6.90
CA GLY A 51 16.90 10.46 -5.88
C GLY A 51 16.59 9.05 -5.36
N LEU A 52 17.07 8.78 -4.15
CA LEU A 52 16.85 7.53 -3.44
C LEU A 52 15.59 7.64 -2.57
N PHE A 53 14.54 6.90 -2.93
CA PHE A 53 13.30 6.86 -2.18
C PHE A 53 13.41 5.89 -1.00
N HIS A 54 13.21 6.42 0.21
CA HIS A 54 13.15 5.65 1.44
C HIS A 54 11.78 5.78 2.07
N MET A 55 11.05 4.66 2.15
CA MET A 55 9.73 4.61 2.73
C MET A 55 9.79 4.22 4.22
N TYR A 56 8.96 4.86 5.04
CA TYR A 56 8.88 4.62 6.49
C TYR A 56 7.61 3.87 6.90
N LYS A 57 6.60 3.81 6.03
CA LYS A 57 5.33 3.11 6.25
C LYS A 57 5.22 1.94 5.29
N SER A 58 4.66 0.82 5.74
CA SER A 58 4.46 -0.37 4.90
C SER A 58 3.19 -0.27 4.05
N ASN A 59 3.14 -1.03 2.96
CA ASN A 59 1.89 -1.22 2.22
C ASN A 59 0.80 -1.81 3.13
N GLY A 60 -0.44 -1.33 3.00
CA GLY A 60 -1.57 -1.69 3.87
C GLY A 60 -1.66 -0.91 5.18
N ALA A 61 -0.66 -0.06 5.52
CA ALA A 61 -0.69 0.69 6.76
C ALA A 61 -1.77 1.79 6.74
N LYS A 62 -2.43 1.99 7.90
CA LYS A 62 -3.24 3.18 8.17
C LYS A 62 -2.32 4.37 8.44
N VAL A 63 -2.64 5.52 7.88
CA VAL A 63 -1.91 6.78 8.06
C VAL A 63 -2.88 7.91 8.37
N GLU A 64 -2.41 8.91 9.11
CA GLU A 64 -3.16 10.14 9.36
C GLU A 64 -2.69 11.25 8.40
N LYS A 65 -3.47 12.32 8.27
CA LYS A 65 -3.05 13.50 7.53
C LYS A 65 -1.77 14.07 8.12
N ASP A 66 -0.85 14.51 7.25
CA ASP A 66 0.47 15.03 7.60
C ASP A 66 1.44 14.00 8.23
N ASP A 67 1.09 12.71 8.23
CA ASP A 67 2.05 11.66 8.59
C ASP A 67 3.22 11.65 7.60
N MET A 68 4.46 11.61 8.11
CA MET A 68 5.64 11.42 7.28
C MET A 68 5.70 9.97 6.79
N LEU A 69 5.59 9.80 5.48
CA LEU A 69 5.51 8.49 4.81
C LEU A 69 6.89 8.00 4.34
N GLY A 70 7.80 8.93 4.09
CA GLY A 70 9.14 8.63 3.58
C GLY A 70 9.89 9.90 3.18
N VAL A 71 11.03 9.70 2.54
CA VAL A 71 11.90 10.77 2.04
C VAL A 71 12.53 10.39 0.70
N VAL A 72 12.92 11.41 -0.06
CA VAL A 72 13.86 11.26 -1.18
C VAL A 72 15.20 11.84 -0.73
N CYS A 73 16.26 11.04 -0.80
CA CYS A 73 17.62 11.43 -0.44
C CYS A 73 18.53 11.47 -1.67
N ASN A 74 19.57 12.29 -1.62
CA ASN A 74 20.66 12.20 -2.59
C ASN A 74 21.65 11.07 -2.23
N PRO A 75 22.60 10.71 -3.12
CA PRO A 75 23.55 9.62 -2.87
C PRO A 75 24.46 9.82 -1.65
N PHE A 76 24.57 11.05 -1.13
CA PHE A 76 25.34 11.36 0.08
C PHE A 76 24.52 11.23 1.37
N GLY A 77 23.23 10.88 1.26
CA GLY A 77 22.32 10.69 2.39
C GLY A 77 21.65 11.97 2.88
N ASN A 78 21.83 13.11 2.19
CA ASN A 78 21.09 14.33 2.54
C ASN A 78 19.65 14.22 2.04
N ILE A 79 18.70 14.61 2.88
CA ILE A 79 17.26 14.63 2.55
C ILE A 79 17.00 15.79 1.60
N GLU A 80 16.51 15.50 0.40
CA GLU A 80 16.10 16.48 -0.60
C GLU A 80 14.61 16.78 -0.50
N ASP A 81 13.79 15.76 -0.22
CA ASP A 81 12.33 15.92 -0.12
C ASP A 81 11.74 15.02 0.98
N LYS A 82 10.70 15.53 1.64
CA LYS A 82 9.93 14.80 2.66
C LYS A 82 8.53 14.54 2.13
N ILE A 83 8.09 13.30 2.24
CA ILE A 83 6.82 12.86 1.68
C ILE A 83 5.82 12.72 2.83
N TYR A 84 4.73 13.48 2.74
CA TYR A 84 3.68 13.52 3.74
C TYR A 84 2.36 12.98 3.17
N SER A 85 1.53 12.41 4.04
CA SER A 85 0.18 12.01 3.66
C SER A 85 -0.71 13.24 3.49
N PRO A 86 -1.34 13.46 2.32
CA PRO A 86 -2.25 14.59 2.14
C PRO A 86 -3.55 14.43 2.92
N GLU A 87 -3.95 13.19 3.24
CA GLU A 87 -5.19 12.85 3.94
C GLU A 87 -5.00 11.63 4.84
N ALA A 88 -5.93 11.42 5.79
CA ALA A 88 -5.99 10.21 6.59
C ALA A 88 -6.57 9.06 5.76
N GLY A 89 -5.96 7.88 5.78
CA GLY A 89 -6.33 6.77 4.91
C GLY A 89 -5.46 5.54 5.07
N TYR A 90 -5.37 4.76 3.98
CA TYR A 90 -4.60 3.53 3.91
C TYR A 90 -3.70 3.56 2.68
N ILE A 91 -2.46 3.11 2.85
CA ILE A 91 -1.54 2.89 1.74
C ILE A 91 -1.99 1.61 1.04
N VAL A 92 -2.33 1.70 -0.25
CA VAL A 92 -2.78 0.55 -1.07
C VAL A 92 -1.78 0.13 -2.13
N GLY A 93 -0.77 0.97 -2.37
CA GLY A 93 0.29 0.70 -3.32
C GLY A 93 1.54 1.50 -2.99
N ILE A 94 2.69 0.91 -3.25
CA ILE A 94 4.00 1.51 -3.02
C ILE A 94 4.91 1.25 -4.21
N ASN A 95 5.77 2.21 -4.52
CA ASN A 95 6.85 2.02 -5.47
C ASN A 95 8.05 1.37 -4.75
N ASN A 96 8.45 0.19 -5.21
CA ASN A 96 9.58 -0.56 -4.65
C ASN A 96 10.91 -0.26 -5.35
N GLN A 97 10.94 0.65 -6.33
CA GLN A 97 12.19 1.09 -6.95
C GLN A 97 12.92 2.03 -5.99
N PRO A 98 14.17 1.72 -5.60
CA PRO A 98 14.93 2.57 -4.70
C PRO A 98 15.35 3.89 -5.36
N VAL A 99 15.55 3.89 -6.69
CA VAL A 99 15.88 5.09 -7.47
C VAL A 99 14.62 5.56 -8.17
N VAL A 100 14.24 6.81 -7.92
CA VAL A 100 13.04 7.45 -8.49
C VAL A 100 13.40 8.75 -9.19
N ASN A 101 12.59 9.13 -10.16
CA ASN A 101 12.67 10.39 -10.88
C ASN A 101 11.55 11.33 -10.45
N GLN A 102 11.76 12.65 -10.64
CA GLN A 102 10.70 13.63 -10.46
C GLN A 102 9.45 13.25 -11.27
N GLY A 103 8.29 13.27 -10.61
CA GLY A 103 7.00 12.91 -11.17
C GLY A 103 6.62 11.43 -11.01
N ASP A 104 7.56 10.55 -10.63
CA ASP A 104 7.26 9.14 -10.40
C ASP A 104 6.21 8.97 -9.31
N ALA A 105 5.32 8.00 -9.51
CA ALA A 105 4.33 7.61 -8.52
C ALA A 105 5.03 6.86 -7.39
N LEU A 106 4.94 7.38 -6.16
CA LEU A 106 5.62 6.81 -4.99
C LEU A 106 4.67 5.98 -4.14
N ILE A 107 3.52 6.55 -3.81
CA ILE A 107 2.56 5.96 -2.87
C ILE A 107 1.15 6.14 -3.41
N HIS A 108 0.38 5.07 -3.44
CA HIS A 108 -1.06 5.09 -3.71
C HIS A 108 -1.79 5.13 -2.37
N LEU A 109 -2.46 6.25 -2.09
CA LEU A 109 -3.24 6.45 -0.88
C LEU A 109 -4.73 6.30 -1.19
N GLY A 110 -5.42 5.41 -0.48
CA GLY A 110 -6.87 5.30 -0.49
C GLY A 110 -7.49 5.89 0.78
N TYR A 111 -8.58 6.63 0.65
CA TYR A 111 -9.28 7.29 1.75
C TYR A 111 -10.80 7.37 1.47
N HIS A 112 -11.55 7.92 2.41
CA HIS A 112 -13.00 8.12 2.32
C HIS A 112 -13.38 9.42 1.60
#